data_AF-A0A519YEA8-F1
#
_entry.id   AF-A0A519YEA8-F1
#
_cell.length_a   1.000
_cell.length_b   1.000
_cell.length_c   1.000
_cell.angle_alpha   90.00
_cell.angle_beta   90.00
_cell.angle_gamma   90.00
#
_symmetry.space_group_name_H-M   'P 1'
#
loop_
_entity.id
_entity.type
_entity.pdbx_description
1 polymer ?
#
loop_
_entity_poly.entity_id
_entity_poly.type
_entity_poly.pdbx_seq_one_letter_code
_entity_poly.pdbx_strand_id
1 'polypeptide(L)'
;MRVLLTAGPTYEPLDPVRFLGNRSTGKMGYALAEAFAATGAVVTLVSGPTALPAPSNSLITTVHVETAQQMYEAATLAAPLADVWVFAAAVADYRPATIAAEKIKKAGETLTLELVK
;
A
#
# COMPACT_ATOMS: atom_id res chain seq x y z
N MET A 1 12.58 -2.43 -20.18
CA MET A 1 11.35 -1.76 -19.71
C MET A 1 11.33 -1.81 -18.19
N ARG A 2 11.07 -0.69 -17.54
CA ARG A 2 10.96 -0.53 -16.08
C ARG A 2 9.52 -0.21 -15.71
N VAL A 3 8.94 -0.97 -14.79
CA VAL A 3 7.54 -0.83 -14.38
C VAL A 3 7.48 -0.49 -12.90
N LEU A 4 6.81 0.60 -12.56
CA LEU A 4 6.37 0.87 -11.19
C LEU A 4 4.96 0.32 -11.03
N LEU A 5 4.75 -0.53 -10.04
CA LEU A 5 3.46 -1.13 -9.73
C LEU A 5 3.13 -0.97 -8.26
N THR A 6 1.97 -0.41 -7.93
CA THR A 6 1.45 -0.39 -6.54
C THR A 6 0.46 -1.52 -6.34
N ALA A 7 0.51 -2.24 -5.21
CA ALA A 7 -0.45 -3.30 -4.88
C ALA A 7 -0.81 -3.32 -3.40
N GLY A 8 -1.91 -4.01 -3.06
CA GLY A 8 -2.40 -4.15 -1.69
C GLY A 8 -3.26 -2.96 -1.22
N PRO A 9 -3.85 -3.04 -0.03
CA PRO A 9 -4.53 -1.92 0.62
C PRO A 9 -3.53 -0.95 1.26
N THR A 10 -3.98 0.23 1.66
CA THR A 10 -3.27 1.03 2.67
C THR A 10 -4.04 1.00 3.99
N TYR A 11 -3.32 1.06 5.10
CA TYR A 11 -3.83 1.05 6.46
C TYR A 11 -3.50 2.37 7.14
N GLU A 12 -4.52 3.19 7.38
CA GLU A 12 -4.38 4.50 8.01
C GLU A 12 -4.58 4.35 9.53
N PRO A 13 -3.53 4.54 10.35
CA PRO A 13 -3.59 4.24 11.77
C PRO A 13 -4.55 5.18 12.52
N LEU A 14 -5.40 4.61 13.37
CA LEU A 14 -6.20 5.35 14.34
C LEU A 14 -5.44 5.47 15.67
N ASP A 15 -4.79 4.37 16.05
CA ASP A 15 -3.97 4.19 17.24
C ASP A 15 -2.94 3.06 16.98
N PRO A 16 -2.06 2.68 17.92
CA PRO A 16 -1.04 1.66 17.68
C PRO A 16 -1.58 0.24 17.41
N VAL A 17 -2.89 0.01 17.46
CA VAL A 17 -3.55 -1.30 17.35
C VAL A 17 -4.56 -1.35 16.22
N ARG A 18 -5.16 -0.22 15.84
CA ARG A 18 -6.26 -0.13 14.88
C ARG A 18 -5.92 0.78 13.73
N PHE A 19 -6.45 0.44 12.56
CA PHE A 19 -6.33 1.21 11.33
C PHE A 19 -7.65 1.22 10.56
N LEU A 20 -7.82 2.23 9.69
CA LEU A 20 -8.80 2.27 8.63
C LEU A 20 -8.14 1.67 7.39
N GLY A 21 -8.81 0.72 6.72
CA GLY A 21 -8.21 0.06 5.58
C GLY A 21 -9.22 -0.57 4.64
N ASN A 22 -8.74 -0.89 3.44
CA ASN A 22 -9.55 -1.51 2.39
C ASN A 22 -9.36 -3.03 2.38
N ARG A 23 -10.37 -3.78 1.94
CA ARG A 23 -10.35 -5.26 1.91
C ARG A 23 -9.54 -5.85 0.74
N SER A 24 -8.67 -5.07 0.11
CA SER A 24 -7.84 -5.57 -0.98
C SER A 24 -6.87 -6.63 -0.46
N THR A 25 -6.70 -7.70 -1.23
CA THR A 25 -5.72 -8.75 -0.92
C THR A 25 -4.39 -8.53 -1.64
N GLY A 26 -4.32 -7.58 -2.58
CA GLY A 26 -3.15 -7.36 -3.43
C GLY A 26 -2.90 -8.42 -4.51
N LYS A 27 -3.67 -9.51 -4.55
CA LYS A 27 -3.46 -10.67 -5.46
C LYS A 27 -3.31 -10.27 -6.92
N MET A 28 -4.17 -9.39 -7.42
CA MET A 28 -4.12 -8.93 -8.81
C MET A 28 -2.84 -8.15 -9.10
N GLY A 29 -2.44 -7.23 -8.21
CA GLY A 29 -1.20 -6.45 -8.39
C GLY A 29 0.05 -7.33 -8.38
N TYR A 30 0.10 -8.34 -7.50
CA TYR A 30 1.19 -9.31 -7.47
C TYR A 30 1.24 -10.16 -8.75
N ALA A 31 0.10 -10.63 -9.24
CA ALA A 31 0.03 -11.37 -10.51
C ALA A 31 0.50 -10.52 -11.69
N LEU A 32 0.15 -9.23 -11.72
CA LEU A 32 0.65 -8.30 -12.73
C LEU A 32 2.16 -8.09 -12.63
N ALA A 33 2.71 -7.92 -11.43
CA ALA A 33 4.15 -7.78 -11.23
C ALA A 33 4.93 -9.00 -11.77
N GLU A 34 4.47 -10.20 -11.44
CA GLU A 34 5.04 -11.46 -11.97
C GLU A 34 4.89 -11.56 -13.49
N ALA A 35 3.74 -11.17 -14.05
CA ALA A 35 3.54 -11.18 -15.50
C ALA A 35 4.48 -10.21 -16.24
N PHE A 36 4.68 -9.00 -15.72
CA PHE A 36 5.66 -8.06 -16.28
C PHE A 36 7.08 -8.62 -16.21
N ALA A 37 7.48 -9.14 -15.05
CA ALA A 37 8.81 -9.71 -14.85
C ALA A 37 9.06 -10.94 -15.74
N ALA A 38 8.04 -11.77 -15.98
CA ALA A 38 8.11 -12.91 -16.90
C ALA A 38 8.41 -12.50 -18.35
N THR A 39 8.10 -11.25 -18.74
CA THR A 39 8.48 -10.68 -20.04
C THR A 39 9.84 -10.00 -20.06
N GLY A 40 10.62 -10.08 -18.97
CA GLY A 40 11.92 -9.46 -18.83
C GLY A 40 11.90 -8.00 -18.36
N ALA A 41 10.74 -7.49 -17.90
CA ALA A 41 10.66 -6.14 -17.33
C ALA A 41 11.26 -6.11 -15.92
N VAL A 42 11.92 -5.01 -15.58
CA VAL A 42 12.35 -4.75 -14.19
C VAL A 42 11.21 -4.06 -13.47
N VAL A 43 10.73 -4.66 -12.37
CA VAL A 43 9.53 -4.20 -11.66
C VAL A 43 9.90 -3.67 -10.29
N THR A 44 9.43 -2.46 -9.99
CA THR A 44 9.37 -1.94 -8.61
C THR A 44 7.94 -2.12 -8.11
N LEU A 45 7.73 -3.07 -7.21
CA LEU A 45 6.45 -3.36 -6.58
C LEU A 45 6.35 -2.60 -5.24
N VAL A 46 5.59 -1.50 -5.21
CA VAL A 46 5.25 -0.82 -3.95
C VAL A 46 4.03 -1.52 -3.34
N SER A 47 4.25 -2.31 -2.30
CA SER A 47 3.21 -3.14 -1.70
C SER A 47 2.75 -2.57 -0.36
N GLY A 48 1.45 -2.33 -0.26
CA GLY A 48 0.75 -2.21 1.01
C GLY A 48 0.67 -3.54 1.77
N PRO A 49 0.04 -3.55 2.96
CA PRO A 49 -0.02 -4.74 3.82
C PRO A 49 -0.78 -5.90 3.17
N THR A 50 -0.12 -7.05 3.02
CA THR A 50 -0.75 -8.26 2.50
C THR A 50 -0.14 -9.52 3.10
N ALA A 51 -0.89 -10.62 3.09
CA ALA A 51 -0.41 -11.95 3.50
C ALA A 51 0.29 -12.71 2.35
N LEU A 52 0.41 -12.10 1.17
CA LEU A 52 1.08 -12.71 0.03
C LEU A 52 2.60 -12.79 0.29
N PRO A 53 3.26 -13.90 -0.09
CA PRO A 53 4.71 -13.98 -0.06
C PRO A 53 5.29 -12.96 -1.04
N ALA A 54 6.49 -12.46 -0.73
CA ALA A 54 7.23 -11.66 -1.69
C ALA A 54 7.44 -12.44 -3.00
N PRO A 55 7.33 -11.78 -4.17
CA PRO A 55 7.64 -12.39 -5.45
C PRO A 55 9.05 -12.99 -5.44
N SER A 56 9.21 -14.20 -5.98
CA SER A 56 10.52 -14.89 -6.02
C SER A 56 11.35 -14.51 -7.23
N ASN A 57 10.74 -13.84 -8.21
CA ASN A 57 11.41 -13.39 -9.42
C ASN A 57 12.42 -12.27 -9.13
N SER A 58 13.68 -12.47 -9.52
CA SER A 58 14.78 -11.54 -9.25
C SER A 58 14.65 -10.18 -9.97
N LEU A 59 13.79 -10.07 -10.98
CA LEU A 59 13.50 -8.81 -11.65
C LEU A 59 12.49 -7.94 -10.88
N ILE A 60 11.93 -8.44 -9.77
CA ILE A 60 10.98 -7.71 -8.95
C ILE A 60 11.66 -7.26 -7.66
N THR A 61 11.73 -5.95 -7.45
CA THR A 61 12.10 -5.34 -6.16
C THR A 61 10.84 -4.88 -5.45
N THR A 62 10.59 -5.42 -4.26
CA THR A 62 9.41 -5.06 -3.45
C THR A 62 9.77 -4.00 -2.41
N VAL A 63 8.98 -2.92 -2.35
CA VAL A 63 9.05 -1.88 -1.33
C VAL A 63 7.79 -1.97 -0.49
N HIS A 64 7.93 -2.31 0.78
CA HIS A 64 6.81 -2.43 1.70
C HIS A 64 6.45 -1.08 2.31
N VAL A 65 5.15 -0.77 2.30
CA VAL A 65 4.55 0.44 2.88
C VAL A 65 3.30 0.05 3.64
N GLU A 66 2.85 0.92 4.54
CA GLU A 66 1.64 0.72 5.32
C GLU A 66 0.56 1.74 4.95
N THR A 67 0.91 3.03 4.93
CA THR A 67 -0.04 4.13 4.72
C THR A 67 -0.07 4.63 3.28
N ALA A 68 -1.14 5.35 2.92
CA ALA A 68 -1.25 6.04 1.65
C ALA A 68 -0.11 7.04 1.43
N GLN A 69 0.31 7.75 2.48
CA GLN A 69 1.42 8.71 2.40
C GLN A 69 2.75 8.01 2.08
N GLN A 70 3.05 6.90 2.76
CA GLN A 70 4.27 6.11 2.49
C GLN A 70 4.25 5.52 1.07
N MET A 71 3.08 5.02 0.62
CA MET A 71 2.92 4.53 -0.75
C MET A 71 3.16 5.63 -1.78
N TYR A 72 2.62 6.83 -1.54
CA TYR A 72 2.84 7.99 -2.40
C TYR A 72 4.31 8.39 -2.48
N GLU A 73 5.01 8.45 -1.35
CA GLU A 73 6.45 8.78 -1.29
C GLU A 73 7.29 7.75 -2.05
N ALA A 74 7.06 6.46 -1.80
CA ALA A 74 7.77 5.37 -2.48
C ALA A 74 7.50 5.36 -4.00
N ALA A 75 6.25 5.54 -4.40
CA ALA A 75 5.87 5.62 -5.81
C ALA A 75 6.48 6.85 -6.48
N THR A 76 6.47 8.00 -5.82
CA THR A 76 7.05 9.25 -6.35
C THR A 76 8.56 9.15 -6.53
N LEU A 77 9.26 8.46 -5.62
CA LEU A 77 10.69 8.22 -5.75
C LEU A 77 11.02 7.30 -6.94
N ALA A 78 10.20 6.28 -7.17
CA ALA A 78 10.40 5.31 -8.26
C ALA A 78 9.90 5.80 -9.62
N ALA A 79 8.90 6.68 -9.64
CA ALA A 79 8.22 7.12 -10.87
C ALA A 79 9.15 7.69 -11.95
N PRO A 80 10.16 8.54 -11.65
CA PRO A 80 11.08 9.07 -12.65
C PRO A 80 11.96 8.02 -13.34
N LEU A 81 12.10 6.85 -12.71
CA LEU A 81 12.91 5.74 -13.24
C LEU A 81 12.08 4.74 -14.05
N ALA A 82 10.75 4.80 -13.98
CA ALA A 82 9.87 3.85 -14.64
C ALA A 82 9.41 4.36 -16.01
N ASP A 83 9.24 3.42 -16.95
CA ASP A 83 8.68 3.68 -18.27
C ASP A 83 7.13 3.54 -18.24
N VAL A 84 6.61 2.73 -17.32
CA VAL A 84 5.18 2.45 -17.14
C VAL A 84 4.81 2.50 -15.66
N TRP A 85 3.66 3.10 -15.35
CA TRP A 85 3.08 3.12 -14.01
C TRP A 85 1.76 2.33 -13.98
N VAL A 86 1.64 1.43 -13.01
CA VAL A 86 0.46 0.60 -12.80
C VAL A 86 -0.04 0.79 -11.36
N PHE A 87 -1.13 1.51 -11.21
CA PHE A 87 -1.71 1.81 -9.91
C PHE A 87 -2.83 0.82 -9.55
N ALA A 88 -2.45 -0.37 -9.06
CA ALA A 88 -3.37 -1.44 -8.70
C ALA A 88 -3.65 -1.55 -7.18
N ALA A 89 -3.12 -0.61 -6.37
CA ALA A 89 -3.36 -0.59 -4.93
C ALA A 89 -4.76 -0.03 -4.60
N ALA A 90 -5.33 -0.50 -3.50
CA ALA A 90 -6.54 0.06 -2.92
C ALA A 90 -6.16 1.09 -1.86
N VAL A 91 -5.77 2.27 -2.33
CA VAL A 91 -5.36 3.41 -1.49
C VAL A 91 -6.58 3.98 -0.77
N ALA A 92 -6.43 4.28 0.52
CA ALA A 92 -7.47 4.95 1.30
C ALA A 92 -7.62 6.41 0.84
N ASP A 93 -8.87 6.85 0.58
CA ASP A 93 -9.17 8.24 0.21
C ASP A 93 -9.11 9.21 1.40
N TYR A 94 -9.17 8.67 2.62
CA TYR A 94 -9.17 9.42 3.86
C TYR A 94 -8.34 8.72 4.93
N ARG A 95 -7.79 9.52 5.86
CA ARG A 95 -7.10 9.09 7.07
C ARG A 95 -7.69 9.77 8.31
N PRO A 96 -7.52 9.21 9.53
CA PRO A 96 -7.89 9.92 10.75
C PRO A 96 -7.21 11.29 10.86
N ALA A 97 -7.97 12.32 11.25
CA ALA A 97 -7.45 13.68 11.45
C ALA A 97 -6.36 13.73 12.52
N THR A 98 -6.49 12.87 13.54
CA THR A 98 -5.53 12.70 14.62
C THR A 98 -5.28 11.22 14.85
N ILE A 99 -4.01 10.85 15.01
CA ILE A 99 -3.59 9.50 15.39
C ILE A 99 -3.34 9.51 16.90
N ALA A 100 -4.03 8.64 17.64
CA ALA A 100 -3.82 8.53 19.08
C ALA A 100 -2.48 7.83 19.39
N ALA A 101 -1.70 8.37 20.33
CA ALA A 101 -0.43 7.77 20.76
C ALA A 101 -0.62 6.47 21.55
N GLU A 102 -1.78 6.29 22.17
CA GLU A 102 -2.15 5.10 22.92
C GLU A 102 -3.44 4.49 22.37
N LYS A 103 -3.66 3.21 22.65
CA LYS A 103 -4.91 2.52 22.30
C LYS A 103 -6.10 3.29 22.87
N ILE A 104 -6.98 3.79 22.00
CA ILE A 104 -8.15 4.56 22.45
C ILE A 104 -9.02 3.65 23.32
N LYS A 105 -9.15 4.00 24.60
CA LYS A 105 -9.94 3.24 25.57
C LYS A 105 -11.41 3.26 25.16
N LYS A 106 -12.13 2.20 25.50
CA LYS A 106 -13.59 2.18 25.34
C LYS A 106 -14.18 3.27 26.23
N ALA A 107 -14.93 4.19 25.62
CA ALA A 107 -15.66 5.24 26.31
C ALA A 107 -17.04 5.34 25.66
N GLY A 108 -18.10 5.20 26.46
CA GLY A 108 -19.48 5.20 25.96
C GLY A 108 -19.81 4.03 25.02
N GLU A 109 -20.97 4.13 24.36
CA GLU A 109 -21.48 3.11 23.42
C GLU A 109 -20.98 3.30 21.98
N THR A 110 -20.51 4.50 21.62
CA THR A 110 -20.12 4.87 20.25
C THR A 110 -18.76 5.55 20.21
N LEU A 111 -18.09 5.44 19.06
CA LEU A 111 -16.84 6.13 18.72
C LEU A 111 -17.03 6.84 17.38
N THR A 112 -16.81 8.15 17.35
CA THR A 112 -16.80 8.96 16.12
C THR A 112 -15.37 9.31 15.76
N LEU A 113 -15.03 9.20 14.47
CA LEU A 113 -13.73 9.55 13.92
C LEU A 113 -13.88 10.68 12.92
N GLU A 114 -13.09 11.73 13.09
CA GLU A 114 -12.93 12.76 12.08
C GLU A 114 -11.89 12.31 11.07
N LEU A 115 -12.21 12.42 9.78
CA LEU A 115 -11.38 11.95 8.68
C LEU A 115 -10.98 13.12 7.76
N VAL A 116 -9.73 13.12 7.31
CA VAL A 116 -9.16 14.10 6.38
C VAL A 116 -8.57 13.40 5.16
N LYS A 117 -8.46 14.13 4.06
CA LYS A 117 -7.85 13.66 2.82
C LYS A 117 -6.32 13.60 2.93
#